data_AF-A0AAJ2EKR1-F1
#
_entry.id   AF-A0AAJ2EKR1-F1
#
_cell.length_a   1.000
_cell.length_b   1.000
_cell.length_c   1.000
_cell.angle_alpha   90.00
_cell.angle_beta   90.00
_cell.angle_gamma   90.00
#
_symmetry.space_group_name_H-M   'P 1'
#
loop_
_entity.id
_entity.type
_entity.pdbx_description
1 polymer ?
#
loop_
_entity_poly.entity_id
_entity_poly.type
_entity_poly.pdbx_seq_one_letter_code
_entity_poly.pdbx_strand_id
1 'polypeptide(L)' 'MKTLTAEGTDVREVLVRPVLRNVYQIEFHQPRGIFTVVLVGFPQALWLAEQIRPGADVRLVPAADVSFNVGSSIRA' A
#
# COMPACT_ATOMS: atom_id res chain seq x y z
N MET A 1 -21.39 -10.83 13.21
CA MET A 1 -20.99 -11.62 12.03
C MET A 1 -19.76 -10.94 11.44
N LYS A 2 -18.59 -11.57 11.50
CA LYS A 2 -17.34 -11.07 10.88
C LYS A 2 -17.22 -11.74 9.51
N THR A 3 -17.48 -10.99 8.45
CA THR A 3 -17.31 -11.49 7.08
C THR A 3 -15.83 -11.31 6.72
N LEU A 4 -15.04 -12.36 6.96
CA LEU A 4 -13.69 -12.49 6.43
C LEU A 4 -13.80 -12.85 4.95
N THR A 5 -13.70 -11.86 4.06
CA THR A 5 -13.47 -12.11 2.64
C THR A 5 -12.05 -12.67 2.47
N ALA A 6 -11.92 -13.67 1.60
CA ALA A 6 -10.70 -14.42 1.35
C ALA A 6 -9.45 -13.52 1.28
N GLU A 7 -8.36 -13.95 1.91
CA GLU A 7 -7.09 -13.21 2.06
C GLU A 7 -7.14 -11.99 3.01
N GLY A 8 -7.70 -12.16 4.21
CA GLY A 8 -7.27 -11.47 5.44
C GLY A 8 -7.31 -9.94 5.51
N THR A 9 -7.82 -9.24 4.51
CA THR A 9 -7.82 -7.78 4.45
C THR A 9 -9.22 -7.29 4.79
N ASP A 10 -9.37 -6.69 5.98
CA ASP A 10 -10.65 -6.13 6.43
C ASP A 10 -11.05 -5.02 5.45
N VAL A 11 -12.34 -4.92 5.11
CA VAL A 11 -12.88 -3.85 4.27
C VAL A 11 -12.61 -2.47 4.88
N ARG A 12 -12.13 -2.39 6.13
CA ARG A 12 -11.71 -1.16 6.83
C ARG A 12 -10.21 -0.87 6.81
N GLU A 13 -9.38 -1.74 6.27
CA GLU A 13 -7.92 -1.56 6.27
C GLU A 13 -7.47 -0.61 5.16
N VAL A 14 -6.45 0.19 5.46
CA VAL A 14 -5.70 1.01 4.49
C VAL A 14 -4.21 0.70 4.68
N LEU A 15 -3.56 0.25 3.62
CA LEU A 15 -2.16 -0.14 3.64
C LEU A 15 -1.30 0.99 3.10
N VAL A 16 -0.25 1.36 3.83
CA VAL A 16 0.75 2.34 3.37
C VAL A 16 2.08 1.62 3.21
N ARG A 17 2.62 1.63 1.99
CA ARG A 17 3.84 0.92 1.60
C ARG A 17 4.88 1.89 1.03
N PRO A 18 6.14 1.88 1.48
CA PRO A 18 7.20 2.59 0.78
C PRO A 18 7.54 1.89 -0.55
N VAL A 19 7.68 2.65 -1.63
CA VAL A 19 8.00 2.15 -2.98
C VAL A 19 9.38 2.59 -3.44
N LEU A 20 9.72 3.86 -3.23
CA LEU A 20 11.03 4.46 -3.49
C LEU A 20 11.39 5.40 -2.35
N ARG A 21 12.59 5.98 -2.40
CA ARG A 21 13.01 6.99 -1.43
C ARG A 21 11.99 8.13 -1.38
N ASN A 22 11.33 8.28 -0.23
CA ASN A 22 10.28 9.27 0.02
C ASN A 22 9.01 9.14 -0.86
N VAL A 23 8.78 7.98 -1.47
CA VAL A 23 7.57 7.70 -2.26
C VAL A 23 6.80 6.56 -1.60
N TYR A 24 5.51 6.79 -1.40
CA TYR A 24 4.62 5.86 -0.72
C TYR A 24 3.41 5.53 -1.58
N GLN A 25 2.98 4.29 -1.47
CA GLN A 25 1.81 3.73 -2.10
C GLN A 25 0.77 3.43 -1.02
N ILE A 26 -0.41 3.99 -1.19
CA ILE A 26 -1.58 3.75 -0.35
C ILE A 26 -2.50 2.80 -1.10
N GLU A 27 -2.82 1.66 -0.51
CA GLU A 27 -3.76 0.67 -1.03
C GLU A 27 -4.98 0.56 -0.12
N PHE A 28 -6.16 0.53 -0.71
CA PHE A 28 -7.40 0.35 0.03
C PHE A 28 -8.46 -0.35 -0.81
N HIS A 29 -9.28 -1.16 -0.14
CA HIS A 29 -10.34 -1.93 -0.78
C HIS A 29 -11.61 -1.09 -0.92
N GLN A 30 -12.19 -1.06 -2.11
CA GLN A 30 -13.54 -0.55 -2.38
C GLN A 30 -14.44 -1.70 -2.86
N PRO A 31 -15.78 -1.53 -2.83
CA PRO A 31 -16.71 -2.53 -3.35
C PRO A 31 -16.47 -2.92 -4.82
N ARG A 32 -15.79 -2.06 -5.58
CA ARG A 32 -15.49 -2.26 -7.01
C ARG A 32 -14.08 -2.80 -7.29
N GLY A 33 -13.26 -3.03 -6.26
CA GLY A 33 -11.89 -3.50 -6.42
C GLY A 33 -10.89 -2.80 -5.50
N ILE A 34 -9.61 -3.01 -5.75
CA ILE A 34 -8.51 -2.40 -5.00
C ILE A 34 -8.11 -1.10 -5.68
N PHE A 35 -7.97 -0.04 -4.89
CA PHE A 35 -7.51 1.26 -5.35
C PHE A 35 -6.14 1.56 -4.77
N THR A 36 -5.31 2.17 -5.60
CA THR A 36 -3.92 2.46 -5.27
C THR A 36 -3.61 3.92 -5.60
N VAL A 37 -3.04 4.65 -4.64
CA VAL A 37 -2.57 6.03 -4.81
C VAL A 37 -1.09 6.10 -4.47
N VAL A 38 -0.30 6.72 -5.34
CA VAL A 38 1.13 6.92 -5.12
C VAL A 38 1.41 8.40 -4.90
N LEU A 39 2.17 8.73 -3.86
CA LEU A 39 2.53 10.10 -3.54
C LEU A 39 3.91 10.22 -2.89
N VAL A 40 4.44 11.44 -2.90
CA VAL A 40 5.71 11.79 -2.28
C VAL A 40 5.44 12.29 -0.85
N GLY A 41 6.23 11.79 0.09
CA GLY A 41 6.22 12.25 1.48
C GLY A 41 5.44 11.34 2.43
N PHE A 42 6.10 10.94 3.50
CA PHE A 42 5.51 10.08 4.52
C PHE A 42 4.36 10.73 5.29
N PRO A 43 4.48 11.98 5.79
CA PRO A 43 3.37 12.64 6.49
C PRO A 43 2.14 12.83 5.60
N GLN A 44 2.36 13.15 4.32
CA GLN A 44 1.30 13.30 3.33
C GLN A 44 0.59 11.97 3.07
N ALA A 45 1.35 10.87 3.02
CA ALA A 45 0.80 9.54 2.82
C ALA A 45 -0.07 9.08 4.00
N LEU A 46 0.38 9.32 5.23
CA LEU A 46 -0.43 9.04 6.42
C LEU A 46 -1.69 9.90 6.48
N TRP A 47 -1.54 11.22 6.29
CA TRP A 47 -2.68 12.13 6.27
C TRP A 47 -3.72 11.71 5.22
N LEU A 48 -3.28 11.37 4.00
CA LEU A 48 -4.19 10.93 2.95
C LEU A 48 -4.84 9.59 3.28
N ALA A 49 -4.12 8.63 3.86
CA ALA A 49 -4.68 7.35 4.29
C ALA A 49 -5.84 7.54 5.29
N GLU A 50 -5.67 8.45 6.26
CA GLU A 50 -6.71 8.81 7.23
C GLU A 50 -7.90 9.53 6.58
N GLN A 51 -7.65 10.41 5.60
CA GLN A 51 -8.72 11.13 4.89
C GLN A 51 -9.52 10.23 3.95
N ILE A 52 -8.88 9.26 3.29
CA ILE A 52 -9.55 8.32 2.37
C ILE A 52 -10.61 7.52 3.11
N ARG A 53 -10.33 7.11 4.34
CA ARG A 53 -11.27 6.38 5.17
C ARG A 53 -11.11 6.78 6.63
N PRO A 54 -11.90 7.75 7.11
CA PRO A 54 -11.91 8.14 8.51
C PRO A 54 -12.19 6.94 9.41
N GLY A 55 -11.30 6.69 10.37
CA GLY A 55 -11.39 5.55 11.29
C GLY A 55 -10.97 4.19 10.71
N ALA A 56 -10.31 4.18 9.54
CA ALA A 56 -9.61 3.00 9.05
C ALA A 56 -8.48 2.57 9.99
N ASP A 57 -8.20 1.26 9.99
CA ASP A 57 -6.94 0.76 10.54
C ASP A 57 -5.85 1.00 9.48
N VAL A 58 -4.98 1.98 9.74
CA VAL A 58 -3.88 2.33 8.84
C VAL A 58 -2.67 1.49 9.21
N ARG A 59 -2.32 0.56 8.32
CA ARG A 59 -1.20 -0.35 8.54
C ARG A 59 -0.01 0.03 7.66
N LEU A 60 1.10 0.30 8.32
CA LEU A 60 2.38 0.48 7.66
C LEU A 60 2.96 -0.89 7.32
N VAL A 61 3.09 -1.16 6.03
CA VAL A 61 3.75 -2.38 5.55
C VAL A 61 5.19 -2.00 5.21
N PRO A 62 6.19 -2.77 5.65
CA PRO A 62 7.57 -2.56 5.21
C PRO A 62 7.63 -2.63 3.69
N ALA A 63 8.63 -1.97 3.08
CA ALA A 63 8.91 -2.19 1.67
C ALA A 63 9.02 -3.71 1.48
N ALA A 64 8.24 -4.27 0.56
CA ALA A 64 8.60 -5.59 0.06
C ALA A 64 10.03 -5.45 -0.44
N ASP A 65 10.94 -6.33 0.00
CA ASP A 65 12.26 -6.43 -0.58
C ASP A 65 12.07 -6.45 -2.10
N VAL A 66 12.33 -5.30 -2.73
CA VAL A 66 12.29 -5.20 -4.17
C VAL A 66 13.54 -5.98 -4.57
N SER A 67 13.37 -7.29 -4.73
CA SER A 67 14.33 -8.13 -5.40
C SER A 67 14.33 -7.64 -6.84
N PHE A 68 15.13 -6.61 -7.09
CA PHE A 68 15.54 -6.27 -8.44
C PHE A 68 16.26 -7.52 -8.93
N ASN A 69 15.55 -8.38 -9.64
CA ASN A 69 16.18 -9.39 -10.45
C ASN A 69 16.85 -8.60 -11.58
N VAL A 70 18.05 -8.10 -11.30
CA VAL A 70 18.97 -7.55 -12.29
C VAL A 70 19.35 -8.77 -13.13
N GLY A 71 18.46 -9.09 -14.07
CA GLY A 71 18.70 -10.03 -15.14
C GLY A 71 19.97 -9.57 -15.83
N SER A 72 21.05 -10.27 -15.46
CA SER A 72 22.36 -10.10 -16.04
C SER A 72 22.24 -10.30 -17.54
N SER A 73 22.41 -9.23 -18.30
CA SER A 73 22.82 -9.32 -19.69
C SER A 73 23.84 -8.23 -19.96
N ILE A 74 24.96 -8.30 -19.26
CA ILE A 74 26.23 -7.86 -19.82
C ILE A 74 26.58 -8.95 -20.85
N ARG A 75 26.32 -8.67 -22.13
CA ARG A 75 27.02 -9.35 -23.21
C ARG A 75 28.00 -8.35 -23.80
N ALA A 76 29.26 -8.80 -23.80
CA ALA A 76 30.44 -8.16 -24.36
C ALA A 76 30.32 -7.91 -25.87
#